data_AF-M1AJV4-F1
#
_entry.id   AF-M1AJV4-F1
#
_cell.length_a   1.000
_cell.length_b   1.000
_cell.length_c   1.000
_cell.angle_alpha   90.00
_cell.angle_beta   90.00
_cell.angle_gamma   90.00
#
_symmetry.space_group_name_H-M   'P 1'
#
loop_
_entity.id
_entity.type
_entity.pdbx_description
1 polymer ?
#
loop_
_entity_poly.entity_id
_entity_poly.type
_entity_poly.pdbx_seq_one_letter_code
_entity_poly.pdbx_strand_id
1 'polypeptide(L)'
;MGVVLPRERKRHEYLEAVKNRYKHLPEVRRIDRHRHLPKPIYKASRQIREMTESARRKEERRKAHSAPGSIKNKQLRTKRIVREVE
;
A
#
# COMPACT_ATOMS: atom_id res chain seq x y z
N MET A 1 17.51 21.47 16.76
CA MET A 1 17.86 20.09 16.35
C MET A 1 19.37 19.98 16.44
N GLY A 2 19.86 19.26 17.44
CA GLY A 2 21.29 19.25 17.80
C GLY A 2 22.14 18.32 16.94
N VAL A 3 23.46 18.47 17.07
CA VAL A 3 24.45 17.58 16.46
C VAL A 3 24.42 16.23 17.18
N VAL A 4 24.14 15.16 16.46
CA VAL A 4 24.15 13.78 16.99
C VAL A 4 25.59 13.30 17.11
N LEU A 5 26.00 12.80 18.28
CA LEU A 5 27.36 12.31 18.46
C LEU A 5 27.59 11.05 17.62
N PRO A 6 28.83 10.77 17.15
CA PRO A 6 29.11 9.57 16.37
C PRO A 6 28.68 8.26 17.03
N ARG A 7 28.75 8.18 18.37
CA ARG A 7 28.30 7.01 19.14
C ARG A 7 26.78 6.83 19.08
N GLU A 8 26.03 7.92 19.17
CA GLU A 8 24.57 7.92 19.08
C GLU A 8 24.13 7.53 17.67
N ARG A 9 24.81 8.06 16.63
CA ARG A 9 24.54 7.70 15.24
C ARG A 9 24.70 6.19 15.00
N LYS A 10 25.82 5.60 15.43
CA LYS A 10 26.05 4.15 15.33
C LYS A 10 24.97 3.34 16.06
N ARG A 11 24.52 3.80 17.22
CA ARG A 11 23.41 3.16 17.96
C ARG A 11 22.10 3.22 17.17
N HIS A 12 21.76 4.38 16.59
CA HIS A 12 20.57 4.53 15.76
C HIS A 12 20.63 3.61 14.53
N GLU A 13 21.76 3.61 13.82
CA GLU A 13 22.00 2.74 12.66
C GLU A 13 21.82 1.25 13.02
N TYR A 14 22.38 0.81 14.15
CA TYR A 14 22.20 -0.57 14.63
C TYR A 14 20.73 -0.89 14.95
N LEU A 15 20.04 -0.01 15.67
CA LEU A 15 18.62 -0.21 16.03
C LEU A 15 17.72 -0.24 14.79
N GLU A 16 17.99 0.62 13.80
CA GLU A 16 17.29 0.61 12.51
C GLU A 16 17.56 -0.69 11.73
N ALA A 17 18.80 -1.17 11.69
CA ALA A 17 19.15 -2.44 11.05
C ALA A 17 18.39 -3.62 11.67
N VAL A 18 18.27 -3.65 13.01
CA VAL A 18 17.50 -4.69 13.73
C VAL A 18 16.01 -4.59 13.38
N LYS A 19 15.41 -3.40 13.45
CA LYS A 19 14.00 -3.19 13.06
C LYS A 19 13.76 -3.64 11.62
N ASN A 20 14.65 -3.29 10.69
CA ASN A 20 14.55 -3.65 9.28
C ASN A 20 14.67 -5.16 9.04
N ARG A 21 15.55 -5.85 9.77
CA ARG A 21 15.70 -7.31 9.72
C ARG A 21 14.41 -8.02 10.14
N TYR A 22 13.80 -7.57 11.23
CA TYR A 22 12.64 -8.23 11.85
C TYR A 22 11.28 -7.59 11.49
N LYS A 23 11.23 -6.65 10.55
CA LYS A 23 10.02 -5.91 10.15
C LYS A 23 8.84 -6.76 9.67
N HIS A 24 9.11 -8.01 9.29
CA HIS A 24 8.12 -8.94 8.76
C HIS A 24 7.35 -9.66 9.88
N LEU A 25 7.88 -9.71 11.10
CA LEU A 25 7.22 -10.29 12.26
C LEU A 25 5.93 -9.50 12.59
N PRO A 26 4.82 -10.17 12.95
CA PRO A 26 3.51 -9.53 13.08
C PRO A 26 3.48 -8.42 14.13
N GLU A 27 4.13 -8.63 15.27
CA GLU A 27 4.19 -7.65 16.37
C GLU A 27 4.99 -6.41 16.01
N VAL A 28 6.21 -6.60 15.47
CA VAL A 28 7.08 -5.52 15.00
C VAL A 28 6.38 -4.72 13.90
N ARG A 29 5.80 -5.43 12.92
CA ARG A 29 5.06 -4.83 11.80
C ARG A 29 3.85 -4.02 12.25
N ARG A 30 3.14 -4.45 13.29
CA ARG A 30 1.98 -3.73 13.85
C ARG A 30 2.43 -2.39 14.43
N ILE A 31 3.50 -2.39 15.22
CA ILE A 31 4.03 -1.20 15.89
C ILE A 31 4.60 -0.23 14.84
N ASP A 32 5.43 -0.72 13.92
CA ASP A 32 6.06 0.07 12.86
C ASP A 32 5.05 0.80 11.96
N ARG A 33 3.92 0.15 11.66
CA ARG A 33 2.86 0.73 10.82
C ARG A 33 1.87 1.62 11.57
N HIS A 34 1.85 1.59 12.90
CA HIS A 34 0.85 2.32 13.66
C HIS A 34 1.08 3.83 13.56
N ARG A 35 0.08 4.57 13.06
CA ARG A 35 0.12 6.03 12.94
C ARG A 35 -1.21 6.61 13.42
N HIS A 36 -1.16 7.67 14.22
CA HIS A 36 -2.36 8.40 14.62
C HIS A 36 -2.74 9.38 13.50
N LEU A 37 -3.75 9.01 12.72
CA LEU A 37 -4.25 9.81 11.60
C LEU A 37 -5.52 10.58 12.02
N PRO A 38 -5.70 11.82 11.53
CA PRO A 38 -6.96 12.54 11.70
C PRO A 38 -8.16 11.74 11.17
N LYS A 39 -9.31 11.85 11.86
CA LYS A 39 -10.54 11.11 11.53
C LYS A 39 -10.98 11.27 10.06
N PRO A 40 -10.98 12.48 9.44
CA PRO A 40 -11.40 12.63 8.05
C PRO A 40 -10.50 11.85 7.08
N ILE A 41 -9.18 11.90 7.27
CA ILE A 41 -8.19 11.22 6.44
C ILE A 41 -8.35 9.70 6.57
N TYR A 42 -8.49 9.20 7.80
CA TYR A 42 -8.71 7.78 8.06
C TYR A 42 -9.98 7.26 7.37
N LYS A 43 -11.08 7.99 7.47
CA LYS A 43 -12.35 7.63 6.82
C LYS A 43 -12.23 7.60 5.30
N ALA A 44 -11.64 8.64 4.70
CA ALA A 44 -11.45 8.72 3.25
C ALA A 44 -10.56 7.58 2.74
N SER A 45 -9.45 7.28 3.42
CA SER A 45 -8.57 6.16 3.06
C SER A 45 -9.30 4.81 3.10
N ARG A 46 -10.16 4.60 4.12
CA ARG A 46 -10.97 3.38 4.23
C ARG A 46 -11.95 3.25 3.07
N GLN A 47 -12.63 4.33 2.72
CA GLN A 47 -13.60 4.36 1.60
C GLN A 47 -12.92 4.06 0.26
N ILE A 48 -11.76 4.69 -0.02
CA ILE A 48 -10.99 4.43 -1.25
C ILE A 48 -10.60 2.95 -1.33
N ARG A 49 -10.13 2.37 -0.22
CA ARG A 49 -9.77 0.95 -0.17
C ARG A 49 -10.96 0.06 -0.52
N GLU A 50 -12.11 0.29 0.10
CA GLU A 50 -13.33 -0.47 -0.16
C GLU A 50 -13.79 -0.36 -1.62
N MET A 51 -13.74 0.85 -2.20
CA MET A 51 -14.05 1.07 -3.61
C MET A 51 -13.11 0.27 -4.52
N THR A 52 -11.80 0.32 -4.29
CA THR A 52 -10.82 -0.41 -5.11
C THR A 52 -10.96 -1.93 -4.98
N GLU A 53 -11.19 -2.45 -3.77
CA GLU A 53 -11.41 -3.88 -3.53
C GLU A 53 -12.70 -4.36 -4.19
N SER A 54 -13.79 -3.58 -4.12
CA SER A 54 -15.06 -3.91 -4.78
C SER A 54 -14.93 -3.93 -6.31
N ALA A 55 -14.22 -2.96 -6.89
CA ALA A 55 -13.97 -2.90 -8.33
C ALA A 55 -13.13 -4.10 -8.78
N ARG A 56 -12.06 -4.41 -8.06
CA ARG A 56 -11.21 -5.59 -8.32
C ARG A 56 -12.00 -6.88 -8.26
N ARG A 57 -12.82 -7.07 -7.22
CA ARG A 57 -13.67 -8.26 -7.06
C ARG A 57 -14.68 -8.41 -8.20
N LYS A 58 -15.28 -7.30 -8.67
CA LYS A 58 -16.17 -7.30 -9.84
C LYS A 58 -15.44 -7.70 -11.12
N GLU A 59 -14.22 -7.19 -11.34
CA GLU A 59 -13.39 -7.58 -12.49
C GLU A 59 -13.00 -9.06 -12.43
N GLU A 60 -12.58 -9.56 -11.26
CA GLU A 60 -12.20 -10.96 -11.04
C GLU A 60 -13.38 -11.91 -11.27
N ARG A 61 -14.59 -11.58 -10.77
CA ARG A 61 -15.81 -12.36 -11.04
C ARG A 61 -16.16 -12.38 -12.53
N ARG A 62 -16.12 -11.24 -13.21
CA ARG A 62 -16.37 -11.21 -14.66
C ARG A 62 -15.41 -12.13 -15.42
N LYS A 63 -14.13 -12.12 -15.05
CA LYS A 63 -13.11 -13.01 -15.64
C LYS A 63 -13.42 -14.48 -15.35
N ALA A 64 -13.75 -14.82 -14.10
CA ALA A 64 -14.04 -16.19 -13.69
C ALA A 64 -15.28 -16.79 -14.38
N HIS A 65 -16.27 -15.96 -14.70
CA HIS A 65 -17.53 -16.38 -15.34
C HIS A 65 -17.60 -16.09 -16.84
N SER A 66 -16.49 -15.75 -17.49
CA SER A 66 -16.42 -15.56 -18.95
C SER A 66 -15.72 -16.71 -19.64
N ALA A 67 -15.94 -16.85 -20.94
CA ALA A 67 -15.20 -17.82 -21.76
C ALA A 67 -13.68 -17.59 -21.64
N PRO A 68 -12.87 -18.66 -21.59
CA PRO A 68 -11.42 -18.56 -21.45
C PRO A 68 -10.83 -17.72 -22.60
N GLY A 69 -10.01 -16.73 -22.26
CA GLY A 69 -9.36 -15.85 -23.24
C GLY A 69 -10.18 -14.66 -23.74
N SER A 70 -11.47 -14.57 -23.41
CA SER A 70 -12.34 -13.46 -23.84
C SER A 70 -12.00 -12.13 -23.16
N ILE A 71 -11.76 -12.14 -21.84
CA ILE A 71 -11.43 -10.93 -21.08
C ILE A 71 -9.91 -10.80 -20.87
N LYS A 72 -9.27 -9.95 -21.68
CA LYS A 72 -7.85 -9.62 -21.55
C LYS A 72 -7.63 -8.55 -20.48
N ASN A 73 -6.65 -8.77 -19.60
CA ASN A 73 -6.29 -7.79 -18.57
C ASN A 73 -5.43 -6.68 -19.19
N LYS A 74 -5.99 -5.48 -19.35
CA LYS A 74 -5.19 -4.30 -19.74
C LYS A 74 -4.24 -3.91 -18.60
N GLN A 75 -3.01 -3.52 -18.94
CA GLN A 75 -2.05 -3.02 -17.97
C GLN A 75 -2.60 -1.79 -17.23
N LEU A 76 -2.34 -1.70 -15.92
CA LEU A 76 -2.87 -0.62 -15.07
C LEU A 76 -2.46 0.78 -15.56
N ARG A 77 -1.24 0.92 -16.08
CA ARG A 77 -0.73 2.19 -16.61
C ARG A 77 -1.54 2.67 -17.81
N THR A 78 -1.87 1.77 -18.73
CA THR A 78 -2.68 2.07 -19.92
C THR A 78 -4.14 2.35 -19.56
N LYS A 79 -4.70 1.68 -18.54
CA LYS A 79 -6.07 1.92 -18.06
C LYS A 79 -6.29 3.35 -17.53
N ARG A 80 -5.24 4.03 -17.04
CA ARG A 80 -5.34 5.37 -16.42
C ARG A 80 -5.36 6.51 -17.44
N ILE A 81 -4.95 6.26 -18.68
CA ILE A 81 -4.91 7.27 -19.74
C ILE A 81 -6.33 7.48 -20.25
N VAL A 82 -6.93 8.63 -19.92
CA VAL A 82 -8.20 9.06 -20.49
C VAL A 82 -7.88 9.67 -21.85
N ARG A 83 -8.34 9.03 -22.93
CA ARG A 83 -8.37 9.68 -24.26
C ARG A 83 -9.66 10.48 -24.32
N GLU A 84 -9.56 11.80 -24.49
CA GLU A 84 -10.68 12.58 -25.00
C GLU A 84 -11.00 12.08 -26.41
N VAL A 85 -12.28 11.81 -26.65
CA VAL A 85 -12.83 11.49 -27.97
C VAL A 85 -13.61 12.74 -28.36
N GLU A 86 -13.15 13.42 -29.41
CA GLU A 86 -13.93 14.46 -30.12
C GLU A 86 -15.23 13.88 -30.69
#